data_AF-A0A2S8BJV3-F1
#
_entry.id   AF-A0A2S8BJV3-F1
#
_cell.length_a   1.000
_cell.length_b   1.000
_cell.length_c   1.000
_cell.angle_alpha   90.00
_cell.angle_beta   90.00
_cell.angle_gamma   90.00
#
_symmetry.space_group_name_H-M   'P 1'
#
loop_
_entity.id
_entity.type
_entity.pdbx_description
1 polymer ?
#
loop_
_entity_poly.entity_id
_entity_poly.type
_entity_poly.pdbx_seq_one_letter_code
_entity_poly.pdbx_strand_id
1 'polypeptide(L)'
;MRVARSPIATQATLRQPESGSNDVHQDFTVDLRPQATAAQAEALQRREPALATATWCIRGPPGRPGRRAALVLLAPAPPSDHDKDLWDKISAAAGPDNSADGRTAPRSGAVQADTDIGITINSSTNTDAATDQVARSVAALLPQFGHPTALVVDTKVYYRNDWSMRSNTALEIVVGGCYRHQPHHERTPLELELSAMYEKC
;
A
#
# COMPACT_ATOMS: atom_id res chain seq x y z
N MET A 1 -1.18 -17.28 -22.21
CA MET A 1 -0.49 -16.02 -21.87
C MET A 1 0.96 -16.33 -21.45
N ARG A 2 1.98 -15.74 -22.08
CA ARG A 2 3.41 -16.05 -21.82
C ARG A 2 3.87 -15.58 -20.43
N VAL A 3 3.33 -14.45 -19.97
CA VAL A 3 3.57 -13.87 -18.63
C VAL A 3 3.24 -14.85 -17.50
N ALA A 4 2.11 -15.56 -17.58
CA ALA A 4 1.72 -16.56 -16.57
C ALA A 4 2.65 -17.78 -16.50
N ARG A 5 3.50 -17.99 -17.51
CA ARG A 5 4.53 -19.04 -17.53
C ARG A 5 5.92 -18.52 -17.11
N SER A 6 6.02 -17.23 -16.78
CA SER A 6 7.27 -16.61 -16.35
C SER A 6 7.71 -17.21 -15.02
N PRO A 7 9.00 -17.57 -14.86
CA PRO A 7 9.51 -18.15 -13.60
C PRO A 7 9.50 -17.14 -12.45
N ILE A 8 9.31 -15.85 -12.72
CA ILE A 8 9.27 -14.79 -11.70
C ILE A 8 7.86 -14.36 -11.30
N ALA A 9 6.83 -14.85 -11.98
CA ALA A 9 5.43 -14.60 -11.63
C ALA A 9 4.86 -15.80 -10.86
N THR A 10 4.04 -15.53 -9.85
CA THR A 10 3.14 -16.55 -9.26
C THR A 10 1.84 -16.62 -10.05
N GLN A 11 1.34 -15.47 -10.49
CA GLN A 11 0.10 -15.34 -11.23
C GLN A 11 0.17 -14.12 -12.15
N ALA A 12 -0.55 -14.19 -13.27
CA ALA A 12 -0.80 -13.02 -14.09
C ALA A 12 -2.26 -13.06 -14.52
N THR A 13 -2.99 -11.97 -14.25
CA THR A 13 -4.39 -11.83 -14.59
C THR A 13 -4.56 -10.74 -15.65
N LEU A 14 -5.54 -10.96 -16.51
CA LEU A 14 -6.02 -10.01 -17.48
C LEU A 14 -7.50 -9.79 -17.17
N ARG A 15 -7.86 -8.57 -16.78
CA ARG A 15 -9.26 -8.17 -16.74
C ARG A 15 -9.61 -7.53 -18.07
N GLN A 16 -10.58 -8.12 -18.77
CA GLN A 16 -11.14 -7.52 -19.97
C GLN A 16 -12.35 -6.67 -19.58
N PRO A 17 -12.63 -5.58 -20.31
CA PRO A 17 -13.87 -4.83 -20.15
C PRO A 17 -15.08 -5.74 -20.31
N GLU A 18 -16.13 -5.48 -19.53
CA GLU A 18 -17.41 -6.15 -19.72
C GLU A 18 -18.00 -5.79 -21.08
N SER A 19 -18.67 -6.75 -21.72
CA SER A 19 -19.30 -6.54 -23.03
C SER A 19 -20.34 -5.41 -22.92
N GLY A 20 -20.18 -4.36 -23.73
CA GLY A 20 -21.05 -3.18 -23.72
C GLY A 20 -20.55 -2.02 -22.85
N SER A 21 -19.41 -2.16 -22.16
CA SER A 21 -18.77 -1.03 -21.49
C SER A 21 -18.02 -0.15 -22.50
N ASN A 22 -17.99 1.16 -22.25
CA ASN A 22 -17.14 2.09 -22.99
C ASN A 22 -15.66 2.02 -22.57
N ASP A 23 -15.33 1.16 -21.60
CA ASP A 23 -13.98 0.94 -21.14
C ASP A 23 -13.23 0.11 -22.18
N VAL A 24 -12.15 0.69 -22.73
CA VAL A 24 -11.29 0.04 -23.72
C VAL A 24 -10.02 -0.51 -23.07
N HIS A 25 -9.86 -0.33 -21.76
CA HIS A 25 -8.63 -0.68 -21.06
C HIS A 25 -8.59 -2.14 -20.62
N GLN A 26 -7.45 -2.77 -20.84
CA GLN A 26 -7.14 -4.10 -20.34
C GLN A 26 -6.26 -3.95 -19.10
N ASP A 27 -6.76 -4.37 -17.94
CA ASP A 27 -5.96 -4.33 -16.72
C ASP A 27 -5.16 -5.63 -16.61
N PHE A 28 -3.87 -5.52 -16.88
CA PHE A 28 -2.91 -6.58 -16.59
C PHE A 28 -2.41 -6.44 -15.16
N THR A 29 -2.56 -7.49 -14.37
CA THR A 29 -1.93 -7.56 -13.03
C THR A 29 -0.94 -8.72 -13.00
N VAL A 30 0.26 -8.47 -12.50
CA VAL A 30 1.34 -9.47 -12.38
C VAL A 30 1.72 -9.61 -10.91
N ASP A 31 1.39 -10.75 -10.31
CA ASP A 31 1.86 -11.11 -8.98
C ASP A 31 3.28 -11.67 -9.09
N LEU A 32 4.25 -10.93 -8.56
CA LEU A 32 5.64 -11.35 -8.53
C LEU A 32 5.88 -12.37 -7.42
N ARG A 33 6.81 -13.28 -7.68
CA ARG A 33 7.37 -14.14 -6.65
C ARG A 33 8.25 -13.31 -5.70
N PRO A 34 8.32 -13.66 -4.40
CA PRO A 34 9.15 -12.92 -3.43
C PRO A 34 10.63 -12.78 -3.85
N GLN A 35 11.18 -13.79 -4.53
CA GLN A 35 12.56 -13.80 -5.00
C GLN A 35 12.80 -13.11 -6.35
N ALA A 36 11.76 -12.56 -7.00
CA ALA A 36 11.93 -11.88 -8.28
C ALA A 36 12.74 -10.59 -8.09
N THR A 37 13.81 -10.41 -8.86
CA THR A 37 14.63 -9.18 -8.81
C THR A 37 14.02 -8.07 -9.67
N ALA A 38 14.35 -6.80 -9.39
CA ALA A 38 13.89 -5.67 -10.21
C ALA A 38 14.26 -5.85 -11.69
N ALA A 39 15.53 -6.20 -11.96
CA ALA A 39 16.03 -6.44 -13.31
C ALA A 39 15.25 -7.53 -14.06
N GLN A 40 14.81 -8.59 -13.37
CA GLN A 40 13.99 -9.64 -13.98
C GLN A 40 12.59 -9.15 -14.32
N ALA A 41 11.95 -8.37 -13.43
CA ALA A 41 10.62 -7.81 -13.66
C ALA A 41 10.63 -6.79 -14.82
N GLU A 42 11.63 -5.92 -14.87
CA GLU A 42 11.82 -5.01 -16.00
C GLU A 42 12.10 -5.75 -17.31
N ALA A 43 12.93 -6.80 -17.27
CA ALA A 43 13.20 -7.61 -18.47
C ALA A 43 11.92 -8.30 -18.97
N LEU A 44 11.03 -8.71 -18.07
CA LEU A 44 9.72 -9.25 -18.43
C LEU A 44 8.84 -8.16 -19.07
N GLN A 45 8.79 -6.96 -18.50
CA GLN A 45 8.04 -5.84 -19.06
C GLN A 45 8.53 -5.46 -20.46
N ARG A 46 9.86 -5.37 -20.67
CA ARG A 46 10.46 -5.06 -21.98
C ARG A 46 10.15 -6.11 -23.04
N ARG A 47 10.03 -7.39 -22.66
CA ARG A 47 9.75 -8.51 -23.57
C ARG A 47 8.28 -8.63 -23.95
N GLU A 48 7.39 -8.15 -23.09
CA GLU A 48 5.94 -8.33 -23.22
C GLU A 48 5.25 -6.95 -23.27
N PRO A 49 5.04 -6.37 -24.47
CA PRO A 49 4.48 -5.01 -24.61
C PRO A 49 3.14 -4.79 -23.90
N ALA A 50 2.35 -5.85 -23.73
CA ALA A 50 1.09 -5.82 -22.97
C ALA A 50 1.27 -5.43 -21.50
N LEU A 51 2.49 -5.49 -20.96
CA LEU A 51 2.80 -5.12 -19.58
C LEU A 51 3.19 -3.65 -19.42
N ALA A 52 3.17 -2.84 -20.48
CA ALA A 52 3.54 -1.42 -20.42
C ALA A 52 2.69 -0.60 -19.43
N THR A 53 1.44 -1.03 -19.18
CA THR A 53 0.51 -0.40 -18.23
C THR A 53 0.10 -1.37 -17.12
N ALA A 54 0.86 -2.44 -16.90
CA ALA A 54 0.51 -3.44 -15.90
C ALA A 54 0.60 -2.88 -14.48
N THR A 55 -0.25 -3.43 -13.61
CA THR A 55 -0.09 -3.34 -12.17
C THR A 55 0.77 -4.51 -11.69
N TRP A 56 1.82 -4.22 -10.94
CA TRP A 56 2.73 -5.20 -10.38
C TRP A 56 2.41 -5.37 -8.90
N CYS A 57 2.13 -6.60 -8.49
CA CYS A 57 1.91 -6.91 -7.09
C CYS A 57 3.17 -7.54 -6.50
N ILE A 58 3.61 -6.99 -5.38
CA ILE A 58 4.50 -7.70 -4.45
C ILE A 58 3.74 -8.03 -3.18
N ARG A 59 4.08 -9.16 -2.60
CA ARG A 59 3.62 -9.53 -1.28
C ARG A 59 4.79 -9.34 -0.33
N GLY A 60 4.61 -8.53 0.70
CA GLY A 60 5.60 -8.42 1.76
C GLY A 60 5.78 -9.75 2.49
N PRO A 61 6.73 -9.85 3.42
CA PRO A 61 6.92 -11.06 4.21
C PRO A 61 5.61 -11.43 4.91
N PRO A 62 5.26 -12.73 4.97
CA PRO A 62 4.13 -13.15 5.77
C PRO A 62 4.36 -12.72 7.22
N GLY A 63 3.34 -12.12 7.83
CA GLY A 63 3.31 -11.89 9.27
C GLY A 63 3.21 -13.22 10.04
N ARG A 64 2.51 -13.24 11.17
CA ARG A 64 2.24 -14.53 11.84
C ARG A 64 1.42 -15.48 10.96
N PRO A 65 1.54 -16.82 11.15
CA PRO A 65 0.69 -17.79 10.46
C PRO A 65 -0.80 -17.42 10.54
N GLY A 66 -1.49 -17.48 9.40
CA GLY A 66 -2.91 -17.09 9.29
C GLY A 66 -3.16 -15.59 9.04
N ARG A 67 -2.12 -14.76 8.98
CA ARG A 67 -2.23 -13.35 8.57
C ARG A 67 -1.90 -13.18 7.08
N ARG A 68 -2.61 -12.24 6.45
CA ARG A 68 -2.38 -11.87 5.05
C ARG A 68 -1.08 -11.06 4.97
N ALA A 69 -0.20 -11.45 4.05
CA ALA A 69 0.97 -10.65 3.70
C ALA A 69 0.54 -9.29 3.14
N ALA A 70 1.33 -8.26 3.41
CA ALA A 70 1.20 -6.94 2.80
C ALA A 70 0.97 -7.06 1.30
N LEU A 71 -0.10 -6.46 0.77
CA LEU A 71 -0.32 -6.35 -0.67
C LEU A 71 0.09 -4.95 -1.12
N VAL A 72 1.09 -4.90 -2.00
CA VAL A 72 1.57 -3.65 -2.57
C VAL A 72 1.37 -3.69 -4.08
N LEU A 73 0.70 -2.67 -4.61
CA LEU A 73 0.43 -2.51 -6.03
C LEU A 73 1.30 -1.38 -6.59
N LEU A 74 2.10 -1.66 -7.62
CA LEU A 74 2.92 -0.65 -8.29
C LEU A 74 2.54 -0.56 -9.76
N ALA A 75 2.31 0.64 -10.26
CA ALA A 75 1.97 0.87 -11.66
C ALA A 75 2.55 2.20 -12.16
N PRO A 76 2.91 2.29 -13.46
CA PRO A 76 3.01 1.17 -14.42
C PRO A 76 4.35 0.42 -14.32
N ALA A 77 5.31 0.95 -13.58
CA ALA A 77 6.64 0.37 -13.47
C ALA A 77 6.67 -0.83 -12.50
N PRO A 78 7.46 -1.88 -12.80
CA PRO A 78 7.72 -2.93 -11.83
C PRO A 78 8.48 -2.37 -10.62
N PRO A 79 8.38 -3.03 -9.45
CA PRO A 79 9.08 -2.61 -8.24
C PRO A 79 10.60 -2.69 -8.43
N SER A 80 11.27 -1.61 -8.05
CA SER A 80 12.72 -1.59 -7.86
C SER A 80 13.13 -2.37 -6.62
N ASP A 81 14.43 -2.61 -6.43
CA ASP A 81 14.93 -3.24 -5.21
C ASP A 81 14.83 -2.29 -4.00
N HIS A 82 14.86 -0.96 -4.23
CA HIS A 82 14.56 0.05 -3.22
C HIS A 82 13.11 -0.01 -2.74
N ASP A 83 12.16 -0.18 -3.66
CA ASP A 83 10.74 -0.31 -3.30
C ASP A 83 10.51 -1.52 -2.38
N LYS A 84 11.14 -2.66 -2.71
CA LYS A 84 11.01 -3.89 -1.91
C LYS A 84 11.59 -3.71 -0.51
N ASP A 85 12.82 -3.17 -0.42
CA ASP A 85 13.46 -2.90 0.87
C ASP A 85 12.65 -1.92 1.73
N LEU A 86 12.08 -0.87 1.13
CA LEU A 86 11.24 0.08 1.84
C LEU A 86 9.95 -0.57 2.36
N TRP A 87 9.31 -1.44 1.56
CA TRP A 87 8.13 -2.19 1.97
C TRP A 87 8.40 -3.24 3.05
N ASP A 88 9.59 -3.86 3.04
CA ASP A 88 10.03 -4.75 4.11
C ASP A 88 10.19 -3.96 5.43
N LYS A 89 10.80 -2.78 5.38
CA LYS A 89 10.93 -1.88 6.55
C LYS A 89 9.58 -1.41 7.07
N ILE A 90 8.65 -1.04 6.19
CA ILE A 90 7.29 -0.62 6.55
C ILE A 90 6.54 -1.78 7.21
N SER A 91 6.62 -2.98 6.64
CA SER A 91 6.00 -4.18 7.22
C SER A 91 6.57 -4.52 8.59
N ALA A 92 7.89 -4.38 8.76
CA ALA A 92 8.55 -4.58 10.05
C ALA A 92 8.13 -3.51 11.08
N ALA A 93 8.02 -2.24 10.68
CA ALA A 93 7.57 -1.14 11.53
C ALA A 93 6.10 -1.28 11.95
N ALA A 94 5.24 -1.78 11.07
CA ALA A 94 3.85 -2.12 11.40
C ALA A 94 3.77 -3.29 12.38
N GLY A 95 4.70 -4.24 12.29
CA GLY A 95 4.79 -5.39 13.18
C GLY A 95 3.93 -6.58 12.73
N PRO A 96 4.18 -7.77 13.30
CA PRO A 96 3.69 -9.05 12.76
C PRO A 96 2.18 -9.31 12.95
N ASP A 97 1.52 -8.50 13.79
CA ASP A 97 0.11 -8.63 14.14
C ASP A 97 -0.80 -7.69 13.34
N ASN A 98 -0.21 -6.69 12.69
CA ASN A 98 -0.89 -5.64 11.92
C ASN A 98 -0.74 -5.91 10.41
N SER A 99 -1.52 -5.23 9.57
CA SER A 99 -1.34 -5.25 8.11
C SER A 99 -0.81 -3.92 7.62
N ALA A 100 0.02 -3.98 6.58
CA ALA A 100 0.50 -2.84 5.83
C ALA A 100 0.23 -3.10 4.36
N ASP A 101 -0.67 -2.35 3.74
CA ASP A 101 -0.97 -2.45 2.32
C ASP A 101 -0.63 -1.11 1.66
N GLY A 102 -0.41 -1.11 0.35
CA GLY A 102 -0.22 0.15 -0.34
C GLY A 102 -0.28 0.08 -1.84
N ARG A 103 -0.20 1.26 -2.42
CA ARG A 103 -0.26 1.47 -3.86
C ARG A 103 0.66 2.60 -4.25
N THR A 104 1.43 2.41 -5.31
CA THR A 104 2.13 3.49 -6.03
C THR A 104 1.62 3.50 -7.46
N ALA A 105 0.93 4.58 -7.86
CA ALA A 105 0.39 4.73 -9.20
C ALA A 105 0.19 6.20 -9.55
N PRO A 106 0.12 6.57 -10.85
CA PRO A 106 -0.30 7.90 -11.24
C PRO A 106 -1.62 8.30 -10.58
N ARG A 107 -1.68 9.51 -10.02
CA ARG A 107 -2.88 10.00 -9.33
C ARG A 107 -4.08 9.98 -10.26
N SER A 108 -5.20 9.48 -9.73
CA SER A 108 -6.49 9.48 -10.40
C SER A 108 -7.61 9.69 -9.37
N GLY A 109 -8.67 10.40 -9.76
CA GLY A 109 -9.81 10.66 -8.90
C GLY A 109 -9.44 11.44 -7.63
N ALA A 110 -9.81 10.90 -6.47
CA ALA A 110 -9.68 11.55 -5.16
C ALA A 110 -8.35 11.26 -4.42
N VAL A 111 -7.41 10.56 -5.07
CA VAL A 111 -6.12 10.19 -4.48
C VAL A 111 -5.25 11.43 -4.25
N GLN A 112 -4.66 11.56 -3.06
CA GLN A 112 -3.91 12.76 -2.65
C GLN A 112 -2.40 12.69 -2.96
N ALA A 113 -1.85 11.49 -3.08
CA ALA A 113 -0.43 11.23 -3.25
C ALA A 113 -0.16 10.18 -4.33
N ASP A 114 1.06 10.12 -4.88
CA ASP A 114 1.40 9.08 -5.87
C ASP A 114 1.52 7.70 -5.20
N THR A 115 1.85 7.70 -3.90
CA THR A 115 1.83 6.51 -3.05
C THR A 115 0.86 6.68 -1.90
N ASP A 116 0.00 5.69 -1.70
CA ASP A 116 -0.90 5.57 -0.56
C ASP A 116 -0.54 4.33 0.25
N ILE A 117 -0.49 4.48 1.57
CA ILE A 117 -0.18 3.41 2.52
C ILE A 117 -1.30 3.31 3.55
N GLY A 118 -1.86 2.11 3.67
CA GLY A 118 -2.83 1.78 4.70
C GLY A 118 -2.21 0.84 5.71
N ILE A 119 -2.18 1.25 6.97
CA ILE A 119 -1.83 0.38 8.10
C ILE A 119 -3.12 0.03 8.84
N THR A 120 -3.34 -1.25 9.13
CA THR A 120 -4.44 -1.66 10.00
C THR A 120 -3.91 -2.30 11.27
N ILE A 121 -4.13 -1.62 12.39
CA ILE A 121 -3.82 -2.10 13.72
C ILE A 121 -4.90 -3.11 14.16
N ASN A 122 -4.43 -4.27 14.61
CA ASN A 122 -5.32 -5.34 15.04
C ASN A 122 -5.98 -5.04 16.37
N SER A 123 -7.21 -5.51 16.58
CA SER A 123 -7.93 -5.30 17.85
C SER A 123 -7.19 -5.88 19.06
N SER A 124 -6.41 -6.95 18.88
CA SER A 124 -5.62 -7.55 19.96
C SER A 124 -4.43 -6.70 20.41
N THR A 125 -4.00 -5.75 19.58
CA THR A 125 -2.84 -4.86 19.80
C THR A 125 -3.24 -3.38 19.77
N ASN A 126 -4.55 -3.10 19.70
CA ASN A 126 -5.11 -1.76 19.56
C ASN A 126 -5.11 -1.02 20.92
N THR A 127 -3.95 -0.44 21.27
CA THR A 127 -3.84 0.58 22.30
C THR A 127 -3.36 1.87 21.65
N ASP A 128 -3.68 3.03 22.25
CA ASP A 128 -3.24 4.34 21.75
C ASP A 128 -1.72 4.39 21.62
N ALA A 129 -0.98 3.96 22.65
CA ALA A 129 0.48 3.93 22.62
C ALA A 129 1.07 3.03 21.52
N ALA A 130 0.45 1.88 21.24
CA ALA A 130 0.90 1.00 20.16
C ALA A 130 0.59 1.59 18.78
N THR A 131 -0.59 2.19 18.63
CA THR A 131 -1.02 2.87 17.40
C THR A 131 -0.10 4.05 17.10
N ASP A 132 0.18 4.89 18.08
CA ASP A 132 1.09 6.03 17.98
C ASP A 132 2.51 5.59 17.59
N GLN A 133 3.02 4.54 18.22
CA GLN A 133 4.35 4.02 17.92
C GLN A 133 4.45 3.51 16.47
N VAL A 134 3.45 2.77 16.00
CA VAL A 134 3.40 2.28 14.61
C VAL A 134 3.30 3.45 13.64
N ALA A 135 2.39 4.39 13.88
CA ALA A 135 2.21 5.58 13.07
C ALA A 135 3.52 6.37 12.91
N ARG A 136 4.20 6.67 14.02
CA ARG A 136 5.50 7.38 14.01
C ARG A 136 6.57 6.61 13.24
N SER A 137 6.66 5.30 13.48
CA SER A 137 7.69 4.46 12.86
C SER A 137 7.49 4.36 11.35
N VAL A 138 6.25 4.23 10.88
CA VAL A 138 5.93 4.19 9.46
C VAL A 138 6.10 5.57 8.82
N ALA A 139 5.58 6.64 9.44
CA ALA A 139 5.70 8.01 8.93
C ALA A 139 7.17 8.42 8.69
N ALA A 140 8.09 8.01 9.57
CA ALA A 140 9.52 8.28 9.44
C ALA A 140 10.18 7.63 8.21
N LEU A 141 9.59 6.56 7.65
CA LEU A 141 10.10 5.87 6.47
C LEU A 141 9.65 6.54 5.15
N LEU A 142 8.51 7.23 5.16
CA LEU A 142 7.86 7.75 3.96
C LEU A 142 8.67 8.77 3.14
N PRO A 143 9.55 9.61 3.73
CA PRO A 143 10.41 10.48 2.93
C PRO A 143 11.31 9.72 1.94
N GLN A 144 11.59 8.43 2.18
CA GLN A 144 12.45 7.61 1.32
C GLN A 144 11.79 7.26 -0.03
N PHE A 145 10.49 7.48 -0.21
CA PHE A 145 9.85 7.38 -1.53
C PHE A 145 10.26 8.53 -2.47
N GLY A 146 10.72 9.66 -1.93
CA GLY A 146 11.16 10.80 -2.75
C GLY A 146 10.05 11.61 -3.44
N HIS A 147 8.78 11.27 -3.18
CA HIS A 147 7.59 12.00 -3.62
C HIS A 147 6.52 12.00 -2.51
N PRO A 148 5.49 12.85 -2.61
CA PRO A 148 4.41 12.87 -1.62
C PRO A 148 3.79 11.49 -1.43
N THR A 149 3.60 11.10 -0.17
CA THR A 149 3.09 9.77 0.23
C THR A 149 2.01 9.94 1.29
N ALA A 150 0.81 9.41 1.03
CA ALA A 150 -0.28 9.41 1.99
C ALA A 150 -0.16 8.22 2.93
N LEU A 151 -0.41 8.47 4.21
CA LEU A 151 -0.49 7.45 5.25
C LEU A 151 -1.87 7.52 5.91
N VAL A 152 -2.53 6.37 5.96
CA VAL A 152 -3.75 6.16 6.74
C VAL A 152 -3.47 5.03 7.74
N VAL A 153 -3.76 5.28 9.02
CA VAL A 153 -3.70 4.25 10.06
C VAL A 153 -5.09 4.02 10.60
N ASP A 154 -5.60 2.81 10.36
CA ASP A 154 -6.87 2.34 10.86
C ASP A 154 -6.66 1.43 12.07
N THR A 155 -7.59 1.48 13.02
CA THR A 155 -7.62 0.58 14.17
C THR A 155 -8.86 -0.30 14.12
N LYS A 156 -8.69 -1.62 14.27
CA LYS A 156 -9.82 -2.55 14.34
C LYS A 156 -10.41 -2.55 15.74
N VAL A 157 -11.74 -2.37 15.82
CA VAL A 157 -12.50 -2.40 17.07
C VAL A 157 -13.53 -3.52 17.00
N TYR A 158 -13.58 -4.32 18.07
CA TYR A 158 -14.53 -5.40 18.22
C TYR A 158 -15.70 -4.97 19.10
N TYR A 159 -16.90 -4.89 18.53
CA TYR A 159 -18.10 -4.61 19.30
C TYR A 159 -18.68 -5.93 19.84
N ARG A 160 -18.59 -6.12 21.16
CA ARG A 160 -19.03 -7.34 21.88
C ARG A 160 -20.49 -7.73 21.61
N ASN A 161 -21.31 -6.81 21.11
CA ASN A 161 -22.76 -6.96 21.03
C ASN A 161 -23.26 -7.28 19.62
N ASP A 162 -22.38 -7.24 18.60
CA ASP A 162 -22.79 -7.30 17.18
C ASP A 162 -21.90 -8.22 16.33
N TRP A 163 -20.85 -8.84 16.88
CA TRP A 163 -19.83 -9.61 16.13
C TRP A 163 -19.22 -8.86 14.92
N SER A 164 -19.58 -7.59 14.71
CA SER A 164 -19.16 -6.75 13.60
C SER A 164 -17.84 -6.10 13.98
N MET A 165 -16.85 -6.31 13.11
CA MET A 165 -15.56 -5.66 13.20
C MET A 165 -15.65 -4.37 12.40
N ARG A 166 -15.38 -3.23 13.03
CA ARG A 166 -15.26 -1.95 12.34
C ARG A 166 -13.83 -1.43 12.42
N SER A 167 -13.47 -0.62 11.46
CA SER A 167 -12.22 0.15 11.48
C SER A 167 -12.54 1.59 11.88
N ASN A 168 -11.74 2.15 12.78
CA ASN A 168 -11.73 3.57 13.07
C ASN A 168 -10.42 4.16 12.57
N THR A 169 -10.48 5.18 11.72
CA THR A 169 -9.30 5.90 11.26
C THR A 169 -8.73 6.71 12.40
N ALA A 170 -7.49 6.39 12.77
CA ALA A 170 -6.77 7.03 13.88
C ALA A 170 -5.84 8.14 13.40
N LEU A 171 -5.40 8.08 12.14
CA LEU A 171 -4.44 9.03 11.56
C LEU A 171 -4.59 9.10 10.04
N GLU A 172 -4.56 10.32 9.50
CA GLU A 172 -4.38 10.57 8.05
C GLU A 172 -3.37 11.72 7.84
N ILE A 173 -2.31 11.51 7.03
CA ILE A 173 -1.33 12.57 6.69
C ILE A 173 -0.76 12.37 5.26
N VAL A 174 -0.22 13.44 4.63
CA VAL A 174 0.61 13.32 3.42
C VAL A 174 2.04 13.76 3.69
N VAL A 175 2.96 12.81 3.87
CA VAL A 175 4.38 13.13 4.01
C VAL A 175 4.94 13.71 2.72
N GLY A 176 5.58 14.88 2.81
CA GLY A 176 6.15 15.59 1.65
C GLY A 176 5.12 16.33 0.79
N GLY A 177 3.87 16.43 1.22
CA GLY A 177 2.80 17.20 0.57
C GLY A 177 1.83 17.79 1.60
N CYS A 178 0.63 18.16 1.16
CA CYS A 178 -0.45 18.64 2.03
C CYS A 178 -1.61 17.65 2.01
N TYR A 179 -2.02 17.15 3.18
CA TYR A 179 -3.25 16.39 3.27
C TYR A 179 -4.47 17.32 3.27
N ARG A 180 -5.43 17.01 2.40
CA ARG A 180 -6.74 17.65 2.33
C ARG A 180 -7.74 16.80 3.08
N HIS A 181 -7.89 17.10 4.37
CA HIS A 181 -8.89 16.43 5.18
C HIS A 181 -10.31 16.79 4.72
N GLN A 182 -11.25 15.88 4.99
CA GLN A 182 -12.66 16.21 4.82
C GLN A 182 -13.05 17.37 5.75
N PRO A 183 -14.01 18.23 5.35
CA PRO A 183 -14.37 19.43 6.12
C PRO A 183 -14.80 19.19 7.58
N HIS A 184 -15.22 17.97 7.91
CA HIS A 184 -15.71 17.59 9.23
C HIS A 184 -14.72 16.70 10.01
N HIS A 185 -13.50 16.51 9.50
CA HIS A 185 -12.49 15.72 10.17
C HIS A 185 -11.86 16.51 11.32
N GLU A 186 -11.94 15.97 12.52
CA GLU A 186 -11.26 16.49 13.70
C GLU A 186 -9.90 15.81 13.82
N ARG A 187 -8.84 16.56 13.55
CA ARG A 187 -7.46 16.05 13.59
C ARG A 187 -7.05 15.69 15.01
N THR A 188 -6.46 14.51 15.16
CA THR A 188 -5.95 14.05 16.47
C THR A 188 -4.66 14.78 16.87
N PRO A 189 -4.27 14.79 18.16
CA PRO A 189 -3.00 15.38 18.57
C PRO A 189 -1.78 14.77 17.86
N LEU A 190 -1.79 13.45 17.64
CA LEU A 190 -0.74 12.76 16.88
C LEU A 190 -0.72 13.22 15.42
N GLU A 191 -1.88 13.37 14.80
CA GLU A 191 -1.99 13.85 13.43
C GLU A 191 -1.42 15.25 13.27
N LEU A 192 -1.73 16.15 14.20
CA LEU A 192 -1.17 17.50 14.22
C LEU A 192 0.36 17.49 14.37
N GLU A 193 0.88 16.65 15.26
CA GLU A 193 2.33 16.50 15.48
C GLU A 193 3.03 15.98 14.23
N LEU A 194 2.57 14.86 13.67
CA LEU A 194 3.17 14.27 12.48
C LEU A 194 3.02 15.18 11.26
N SER A 195 1.91 15.90 11.15
CA SER A 195 1.72 16.87 10.08
C SER A 195 2.75 17.98 10.15
N ALA A 196 2.97 18.55 11.35
CA ALA A 196 3.97 19.59 11.55
C ALA A 196 5.40 19.13 11.23
N MET A 197 5.70 17.84 11.41
CA MET A 197 7.01 17.27 11.12
C MET A 197 7.23 16.94 9.63
N TYR A 198 6.20 16.41 8.96
CA TYR A 198 6.38 15.72 7.68
C TYR A 198 5.61 16.33 6.51
N GLU A 199 4.55 17.08 6.75
CA GLU A 199 3.84 17.78 5.67
C GLU A 199 4.64 18.97 5.19
N LYS A 200 4.59 19.21 3.88
CA LYS A 200 5.26 20.33 3.23
C LYS A 200 4.26 21.03 2.32
N CYS A 201 3.57 21.97 2.94
CA CYS A 201 2.79 23.02 2.30
C CYS A 201 3.68 24.27 2.12
#